data_AF-A0A060Y9Z0-F1
#
_entry.id   AF-A0A060Y9Z0-F1
#
_cell.length_a   1.000
_cell.length_b   1.000
_cell.length_c   1.000
_cell.angle_alpha   90.00
_cell.angle_beta   90.00
_cell.angle_gamma   90.00
#
_symmetry.space_group_name_H-M   'P 1'
#
loop_
_entity.id
_entity.type
_entity.pdbx_description
1 polymer ?
#
loop_
_entity_poly.entity_id
_entity_poly.type
_entity_poly.pdbx_seq_one_letter_code
_entity_poly.pdbx_strand_id
1 'polypeptide(L)'
;MGCSYEYGNIADLSVSVTSFIREQSRESLQIIVISLKEEFYSRADALLGVYPEFNECMFSRMLTLDLSPYPLNEENGTEREKEM
;
A
#
# COMPACT_ATOMS: atom_id res chain seq x y z
N MET A 1 24.04 -4.13 31.99
CA MET A 1 23.62 -3.05 31.07
C MET A 1 23.29 -3.73 29.75
N GLY A 2 22.08 -4.27 29.65
CA GLY A 2 21.62 -4.95 28.45
C GLY A 2 21.03 -3.91 27.51
N CYS A 3 21.68 -3.67 26.37
CA CYS A 3 21.03 -2.96 25.27
C CYS A 3 20.03 -3.92 24.65
N SER A 4 18.77 -3.81 25.06
CA SER A 4 17.65 -4.41 24.34
C SER A 4 17.56 -3.69 22.98
N TYR A 5 17.98 -4.34 21.91
CA TYR A 5 17.58 -3.89 20.58
C TYR A 5 16.09 -4.20 20.46
N GLU A 6 15.24 -3.17 20.51
CA GLU A 6 13.86 -3.31 20.08
C GLU A 6 13.90 -3.69 18.60
N TYR A 7 13.49 -4.91 18.29
CA TYR A 7 13.16 -5.28 16.93
C TYR A 7 11.94 -4.43 16.56
N GLY A 8 12.20 -3.30 15.87
CA GLY A 8 11.15 -2.44 15.33
C GLY A 8 10.14 -3.29 14.57
N ASN A 9 8.85 -3.05 14.81
CA ASN A 9 7.80 -3.89 14.25
C ASN A 9 7.84 -3.79 12.72
N ILE A 10 7.66 -4.92 12.01
CA ILE A 10 7.61 -4.96 10.54
C ILE A 10 6.54 -4.00 9.99
N ALA A 11 5.48 -3.74 10.77
CA ALA A 11 4.45 -2.77 10.44
C ALA A 11 5.00 -1.32 10.34
N ASP A 12 5.90 -0.90 11.22
CA ASP A 12 6.50 0.45 11.21
C ASP A 12 7.36 0.69 9.96
N LEU A 13 8.05 -0.36 9.51
CA LEU A 13 8.85 -0.28 8.29
C LEU A 13 7.95 -0.11 7.05
N SER A 14 6.77 -0.72 7.04
CA SER A 14 5.82 -0.55 5.94
C SER A 14 5.21 0.85 5.90
N VAL A 15 4.83 1.39 7.06
CA VAL A 15 4.28 2.75 7.16
C VAL A 15 5.29 3.80 6.70
N SER A 16 6.55 3.68 7.12
CA SER A 16 7.62 4.59 6.70
C SER A 16 7.92 4.51 5.21
N VAL A 17 8.05 3.30 4.65
CA VAL A 17 8.31 3.09 3.22
C VAL A 17 7.16 3.60 2.36
N THR A 18 5.92 3.31 2.72
CA THR A 18 4.74 3.74 1.94
C THR A 18 4.54 5.25 1.96
N SER A 19 4.86 5.92 3.08
CA SER A 19 4.81 7.38 3.18
C SER A 19 5.88 8.03 2.30
N PHE A 20 7.12 7.52 2.34
CA PHE A 20 8.20 8.00 1.47
C PHE A 20 7.85 7.86 -0.01
N ILE A 21 7.34 6.69 -0.43
CA ILE A 21 6.92 6.45 -1.82
C ILE A 21 5.87 7.48 -2.26
N ARG A 22 4.85 7.71 -1.43
CA ARG A 22 3.76 8.65 -1.76
C ARG A 22 4.23 10.10 -1.85
N GLU A 23 5.14 10.51 -0.97
CA GLU A 23 5.72 11.86 -1.00
C GLU A 23 6.57 12.06 -2.25
N GLN A 24 7.50 11.14 -2.55
CA GLN A 24 8.32 11.21 -3.75
C GLN A 24 7.50 11.16 -5.06
N SER A 25 6.40 10.40 -5.05
CA SER A 25 5.47 10.33 -6.19
C SER A 25 4.75 11.64 -6.49
N ARG A 26 4.50 12.47 -5.46
CA ARG A 26 3.82 13.76 -5.60
C ARG A 26 4.76 14.88 -6.02
N GLU A 27 6.01 14.80 -5.59
CA GLU A 27 6.98 15.87 -5.81
C GLU A 27 7.60 15.83 -7.21
N SER A 28 8.09 14.67 -7.68
CA SER A 28 8.91 14.66 -8.90
C SER A 28 9.09 13.33 -9.63
N LEU A 29 8.57 12.21 -9.11
CA LEU A 29 8.79 10.88 -9.71
C LEU A 29 7.48 10.18 -10.04
N GLN A 30 7.45 9.45 -11.15
CA GLN A 30 6.41 8.45 -11.37
C GLN A 30 6.84 7.14 -10.73
N ILE A 31 6.07 6.64 -9.76
CA ILE A 31 6.40 5.40 -9.05
C ILE A 31 5.34 4.33 -9.33
N ILE A 32 5.79 3.14 -9.73
CA ILE A 32 4.94 1.97 -9.93
C ILE A 32 5.34 0.93 -8.89
N VAL A 33 4.39 0.55 -8.03
CA VAL A 33 4.59 -0.46 -6.98
C VAL A 33 3.80 -1.73 -7.34
N ILE A 34 4.50 -2.86 -7.42
CA ILE A 34 3.86 -4.18 -7.54
C ILE A 34 3.90 -4.83 -6.15
N SER A 35 2.74 -4.93 -5.50
CA SER A 35 2.61 -5.50 -4.16
C SER A 35 1.27 -6.20 -4.00
N LEU A 36 1.26 -7.28 -3.24
CA LEU A 36 0.05 -7.95 -2.77
C LEU A 36 -0.43 -7.43 -1.41
N LYS A 37 0.38 -6.58 -0.74
CA LYS A 37 0.04 -6.04 0.57
C LYS A 37 -0.80 -4.78 0.45
N GLU A 38 -1.93 -4.76 1.16
CA GLU A 38 -2.90 -3.66 1.17
C GLU A 38 -2.30 -2.31 1.56
N GLU A 39 -1.45 -2.30 2.58
CA GLU A 39 -0.74 -1.11 3.06
C GLU A 39 0.04 -0.35 1.98
N PHE A 40 0.47 -1.03 0.89
CA PHE A 40 1.17 -0.39 -0.23
C PHE A 40 0.23 0.17 -1.29
N TYR A 41 -0.77 -0.59 -1.71
CA TYR A 41 -1.62 -0.17 -2.82
C TYR A 41 -2.79 0.71 -2.37
N SER A 42 -3.22 0.61 -1.11
CA SER A 42 -4.28 1.48 -0.57
C SER A 42 -3.91 2.96 -0.61
N ARG A 43 -2.61 3.29 -0.56
CA ARG A 43 -2.10 4.67 -0.54
C ARG A 43 -1.75 5.24 -1.93
N ALA A 44 -1.95 4.47 -3.00
CA ALA A 44 -1.63 4.87 -4.37
C ALA A 44 -2.68 5.85 -4.94
N ASP A 45 -2.31 6.57 -6.00
CA ASP A 45 -3.25 7.46 -6.72
C ASP A 45 -4.21 6.65 -7.63
N ALA A 46 -3.76 5.51 -8.15
CA ALA A 46 -4.57 4.61 -8.96
C ALA A 46 -4.11 3.15 -8.81
N LEU A 47 -5.03 2.21 -9.04
CA LEU A 47 -4.78 0.76 -9.05
C LEU A 47 -4.85 0.19 -10.45
N LEU A 48 -3.87 -0.67 -10.75
CA LEU A 48 -3.80 -1.48 -11.96
C LEU A 48 -3.95 -2.96 -11.54
N GLY A 49 -5.17 -3.47 -11.55
CA GLY A 49 -5.46 -4.86 -11.22
C GLY A 49 -5.23 -5.76 -12.43
N VAL A 50 -4.39 -6.78 -12.29
CA VAL A 50 -4.19 -7.82 -13.32
C VAL A 50 -4.81 -9.11 -12.82
N TYR A 51 -5.67 -9.72 -13.64
CA TYR A 51 -6.32 -10.99 -13.31
C TYR A 51 -6.28 -11.97 -14.50
N PRO A 52 -6.22 -13.28 -14.24
CA PRO A 52 -6.31 -14.28 -15.29
C PRO A 52 -7.76 -14.47 -15.74
N GLU A 53 -7.99 -14.46 -17.05
CA GLU A 53 -9.22 -14.94 -17.67
C GLU A 53 -9.01 -16.37 -18.17
N PHE A 54 -9.82 -17.29 -17.67
CA PHE A 54 -9.72 -18.72 -17.96
C PHE A 54 -10.65 -19.09 -19.12
N ASN A 55 -10.10 -19.10 -20.34
CA ASN A 55 -10.73 -19.65 -21.54
C ASN A 55 -9.93 -20.87 -22.03
N GLU A 56 -9.86 -21.12 -23.34
CA GLU A 56 -9.04 -22.21 -23.94
C GLU A 56 -7.54 -22.06 -23.67
N CYS A 57 -7.08 -20.84 -23.35
CA CYS A 57 -5.73 -20.51 -22.90
C CYS A 57 -5.83 -19.41 -21.83
N MET A 58 -4.83 -19.31 -20.94
CA MET A 58 -4.76 -18.23 -19.95
C MET A 58 -4.41 -16.89 -20.62
N PHE A 59 -5.26 -15.89 -20.43
CA PHE A 59 -4.98 -14.50 -20.81
C PHE A 59 -5.00 -13.60 -19.58
N SER A 60 -4.04 -12.68 -19.51
CA SER A 60 -4.06 -11.62 -18.50
C SER A 60 -5.01 -10.50 -18.95
N ARG A 61 -5.95 -10.14 -18.08
CA ARG A 61 -6.84 -8.98 -18.23
C ARG A 61 -6.48 -7.92 -17.21
N MET A 62 -6.91 -6.69 -17.47
CA MET A 62 -6.57 -5.52 -16.68
C MET A 62 -7.82 -4.75 -16.26
N LEU A 63 -7.81 -4.28 -15.02
CA LEU A 63 -8.78 -3.36 -14.46
C LEU A 63 -8.03 -2.13 -13.94
N THR A 64 -8.61 -0.95 -14.14
CA THR A 64 -8.04 0.32 -13.67
C THR A 64 -9.04 0.98 -12.73
N LEU A 65 -8.56 1.46 -11.59
CA LEU A 65 -9.36 2.22 -10.64
C LEU A 65 -8.61 3.48 -10.23
N ASP A 66 -9.21 4.64 -10.43
CA ASP A 66 -8.71 5.90 -9.89
C ASP A 66 -9.11 6.01 -8.41
N LEU A 67 -8.12 6.16 -7.54
CA LEU A 67 -8.31 6.29 -6.10
C LEU A 67 -8.39 7.74 -5.62
N SER A 68 -8.07 8.72 -6.48
CA SER A 68 -8.16 10.15 -6.16
C SER A 68 -9.52 10.59 -5.58
N PRO A 69 -10.67 10.03 -6.00
CA PRO A 69 -11.98 10.36 -5.43
C PRO A 69 -12.22 9.80 -4.02
N TYR A 70 -11.36 8.89 -3.52
CA TYR A 70 -11.52 8.18 -2.26
C TYR A 70 -10.43 8.63 -1.28
N PRO A 71 -10.68 9.68 -0.47
CA PRO A 71 -9.67 10.20 0.44
C PRO A 71 -9.29 9.15 1.49
N LEU A 72 -8.01 9.11 1.83
CA LEU A 72 -7.52 8.26 2.90
C LEU A 72 -7.95 8.86 4.24
N ASN A 73 -8.81 8.15 4.96
CA ASN A 73 -9.07 8.47 6.36
C ASN A 73 -7.81 8.13 7.16
N GLU A 74 -7.01 9.15 7.49
CA GLU A 74 -5.79 8.99 8.31
C GLU A 74 -6.10 8.62 9.78
N GLU A 75 -7.39 8.51 10.14
CA GLU A 75 -7.88 8.31 11.51
C GLU A 75 -7.95 6.82 11.95
N ASN A 76 -7.85 5.86 11.03
CA ASN A 76 -8.03 4.42 11.35
C ASN A 76 -6.80 3.72 11.96
N GLY A 77 -5.75 4.48 12.31
CA GLY A 77 -4.54 3.95 12.97
C GLY A 77 -4.59 3.97 14.50
N THR A 78 -5.48 4.76 15.12
CA THR A 78 -5.48 4.95 16.59
C THR A 78 -6.69 4.31 17.28
N GLU A 79 -7.72 3.90 16.55
CA GLU A 79 -8.95 3.34 17.15
C GLU A 79 -8.94 1.82 17.32
N ARG A 80 -8.21 1.06 16.49
CA ARG A 80 -8.17 -0.41 16.59
C ARG A 80 -7.33 -0.97 17.75
N GLU A 81 -6.56 -0.13 18.44
CA GLU A 81 -5.78 -0.53 19.61
C GLU A 81 -6.48 -0.21 20.95
N LYS A 82 -7.66 0.42 20.92
CA LYS A 82 -8.47 0.70 22.12
C LYS A 82 -9.64 -0.26 22.34
N GLU A 83 -9.84 -1.26 21.47
CA GLU A 83 -10.90 -2.26 21.59
C GLU A 83 -10.39 -3.72 21.78
N MET A 84 -9.16 -3.91 22.28
CA MET A 84 -8.70 -5.22 22.79
C MET A 84 -8.17 -5.13 24.21
#